data_AF-A0A7R8WMV9-F1
#
_entry.id   AF-A0A7R8WMV9-F1
#
_cell.length_a   1.000
_cell.length_b   1.000
_cell.length_c   1.000
_cell.angle_alpha   90.00
_cell.angle_beta   90.00
_cell.angle_gamma   90.00
#
_symmetry.space_group_name_H-M   'P 1'
#
loop_
_entity.id
_entity.type
_entity.pdbx_description
1 polymer ?
#
loop_
_entity_poly.entity_id
_entity_poly.type
_entity_poly.pdbx_seq_one_letter_code
_entity_poly.pdbx_strand_id
1 'polypeptide(L)'
;MHLKSLTIDGFKSYGHRQELNGFDPAFNAITGLNGSGKSNILDAICFLMGITTLSKVRVKSLQELVYKNGQTGINKATVTAVFDNRLKSQSPIGYEAQDEIVISRQIVIGGKNRHLINGTTVPGQRVSDLFRSVQLNVNNPHFLIMQGTINKVTGMKPKEILGMVEEACGTSMFEDKKCEAIDTLRKKDNKIREINEVRSH
;
A
#
# COMPACT_ATOMS: atom_id res chain seq x y z
N MET A 1 15.95 -1.46 -0.76
CA MET A 1 15.02 -2.13 -1.69
C MET A 1 14.58 -1.13 -2.76
N HIS A 2 14.60 -1.46 -4.06
CA HIS A 2 14.08 -0.57 -5.13
C HIS A 2 13.25 -1.34 -6.16
N LEU A 3 12.35 -0.65 -6.86
CA LEU A 3 11.50 -1.24 -7.90
C LEU A 3 12.34 -1.57 -9.14
N LYS A 4 12.31 -2.81 -9.66
CA LYS A 4 12.97 -3.23 -10.91
C LYS A 4 12.01 -3.25 -12.09
N SER A 5 10.82 -3.80 -11.87
CA SER A 5 9.78 -3.89 -12.88
C SER A 5 8.37 -3.84 -12.29
N LEU A 6 7.43 -3.40 -13.12
CA LEU A 6 6.01 -3.31 -12.81
C LEU A 6 5.21 -3.90 -13.96
N THR A 7 4.44 -4.94 -13.69
CA THR A 7 3.49 -5.55 -14.62
C THR A 7 2.06 -5.14 -14.23
N ILE A 8 1.32 -4.60 -15.19
CA ILE A 8 -0.06 -4.12 -15.02
C ILE A 8 -0.95 -4.86 -16.02
N ASP A 9 -2.00 -5.54 -15.55
CA ASP A 9 -2.92 -6.30 -16.40
C ASP A 9 -4.37 -6.06 -15.97
N GLY A 10 -5.24 -5.69 -16.91
CA GLY A 10 -6.67 -5.44 -16.67
C GLY A 10 -6.99 -4.28 -15.71
N PHE A 11 -6.06 -3.32 -15.52
CA PHE A 11 -6.17 -2.25 -14.52
C PHE A 11 -6.46 -0.89 -15.16
N LYS A 12 -7.58 -0.26 -14.80
CA LYS A 12 -8.02 1.07 -15.25
C LYS A 12 -8.01 1.26 -16.76
N SER A 13 -6.99 1.93 -17.32
CA SER A 13 -6.81 2.17 -18.74
C SER A 13 -6.00 1.08 -19.44
N TYR A 14 -5.36 0.20 -18.67
CA TYR A 14 -4.52 -0.89 -19.15
C TYR A 14 -5.35 -2.17 -19.28
N GLY A 15 -6.08 -2.30 -20.40
CA GLY A 15 -6.89 -3.49 -20.69
C GLY A 15 -6.04 -4.73 -21.01
N HIS A 16 -4.84 -4.52 -21.55
CA HIS A 16 -3.87 -5.58 -21.84
C HIS A 16 -2.68 -5.50 -20.89
N ARG A 17 -2.01 -6.65 -20.70
CA ARG A 17 -0.76 -6.75 -19.94
C ARG A 17 0.29 -5.77 -20.49
N GLN A 18 0.76 -4.90 -19.61
CA GLN A 18 1.87 -3.98 -19.84
C GLN A 18 3.00 -4.30 -18.86
N GLU A 19 4.23 -4.32 -19.35
CA GLU A 19 5.42 -4.52 -18.55
C GLU A 19 6.33 -3.29 -18.64
N LEU A 20 6.51 -2.65 -17.49
CA LEU A 20 7.41 -1.54 -17.32
C LEU A 20 8.68 -2.09 -16.66
N ASN A 21 9.78 -2.08 -17.40
CA ASN A 21 11.07 -2.61 -16.96
C ASN A 21 12.11 -1.48 -16.92
N GLY A 22 13.22 -1.72 -16.22
CA GLY A 22 14.36 -0.79 -16.23
C GLY A 22 14.15 0.44 -15.34
N PHE A 23 13.45 0.27 -14.22
CA PHE A 23 13.39 1.32 -13.21
C PHE A 23 14.77 1.52 -12.58
N ASP A 24 15.21 2.77 -12.51
CA ASP A 24 16.47 3.17 -11.91
C ASP A 24 16.33 3.31 -10.37
N PRO A 25 17.35 2.96 -9.58
CA PRO A 25 17.28 3.09 -8.12
C PRO A 25 17.15 4.53 -7.62
N ALA A 26 17.59 5.53 -8.41
CA ALA A 26 17.64 6.93 -8.01
C ALA A 26 16.52 7.77 -8.61
N PHE A 27 16.35 7.75 -9.94
CA PHE A 27 15.40 8.65 -10.61
C PHE A 27 14.65 8.01 -11.76
N ASN A 28 13.32 8.10 -11.70
CA ASN A 28 12.42 7.58 -12.73
C ASN A 28 11.46 8.69 -13.18
N ALA A 29 11.32 8.87 -14.50
CA ALA A 29 10.38 9.83 -15.07
C ALA A 29 9.33 9.10 -15.93
N ILE A 30 8.06 9.36 -15.63
CA ILE A 30 6.93 8.86 -16.42
C ILE A 30 6.33 10.05 -17.17
N THR A 31 6.45 10.06 -18.49
CA THR A 31 5.96 11.15 -19.35
C THR A 31 4.96 10.61 -20.38
N GLY A 32 4.15 11.51 -20.95
CA GLY A 32 3.18 11.15 -21.97
C GLY A 32 2.02 12.14 -22.06
N LEU A 33 1.28 12.06 -23.17
CA LEU A 33 0.12 12.92 -23.45
C LEU A 33 -0.94 12.85 -22.34
N ASN A 34 -1.75 13.90 -22.22
CA ASN A 34 -2.89 13.86 -21.31
C ASN A 34 -3.89 12.78 -21.75
N GLY A 35 -4.42 12.01 -20.80
CA GLY A 35 -5.30 10.88 -21.09
C GLY A 35 -4.60 9.55 -21.43
N SER A 36 -3.28 9.52 -21.61
CA SER A 36 -2.50 8.30 -21.93
C SER A 36 -2.43 7.24 -20.81
N GLY A 37 -3.00 7.50 -19.64
CA GLY A 37 -2.96 6.58 -18.50
C GLY A 37 -1.74 6.72 -17.60
N LYS A 38 -0.84 7.70 -17.80
CA LYS A 38 0.34 7.93 -16.94
C LYS A 38 0.05 7.92 -15.43
N SER A 39 -1.00 8.60 -14.99
CA SER A 39 -1.40 8.63 -13.56
C SER A 39 -1.91 7.27 -13.07
N ASN A 40 -2.35 6.39 -13.97
CA ASN A 40 -2.81 5.05 -13.60
C ASN A 40 -1.65 4.12 -13.27
N ILE A 41 -0.41 4.43 -13.68
CA ILE A 41 0.80 3.73 -13.23
C ILE A 41 1.02 3.97 -11.74
N LEU A 42 0.94 5.23 -11.30
CA LEU A 42 1.02 5.58 -9.88
C LEU A 42 -0.12 4.94 -9.08
N ASP A 43 -1.34 4.97 -9.61
CA ASP A 43 -2.47 4.28 -8.99
C ASP A 43 -2.26 2.77 -8.87
N ALA A 44 -1.61 2.13 -9.85
CA ALA A 44 -1.28 0.71 -9.81
C ALA A 44 -0.27 0.41 -8.69
N ILE A 45 0.76 1.24 -8.53
CA ILE A 45 1.73 1.14 -7.43
C ILE A 45 1.03 1.33 -6.08
N CYS A 46 0.19 2.37 -5.94
CA CYS A 46 -0.58 2.59 -4.72
C CYS A 46 -1.54 1.44 -4.41
N PHE A 47 -2.19 0.90 -5.45
CA PHE A 47 -3.03 -0.28 -5.32
C PHE A 47 -2.20 -1.47 -4.81
N LEU A 48 -1.06 -1.76 -5.41
CA LEU A 48 -0.18 -2.86 -4.99
C LEU A 48 0.25 -2.75 -3.52
N MET A 49 0.55 -1.53 -3.07
CA MET A 49 0.98 -1.24 -1.70
C MET A 49 -0.15 -1.29 -0.65
N GLY A 50 -1.39 -1.58 -1.04
CA GLY A 50 -2.48 -1.79 -0.09
C GLY A 50 -3.20 -0.51 0.34
N ILE A 51 -3.27 0.51 -0.53
CA ILE A 51 -3.98 1.76 -0.23
C ILE A 51 -5.43 1.51 0.22
N THR A 52 -5.80 2.10 1.35
CA THR A 52 -7.15 2.00 1.94
C THR A 52 -8.02 3.20 1.56
N THR A 53 -7.39 4.38 1.39
CA THR A 53 -8.08 5.61 1.01
C THR A 53 -8.33 5.65 -0.50
N LEU A 54 -9.45 5.09 -0.96
CA LEU A 54 -9.80 4.97 -2.38
C LEU A 54 -9.89 6.30 -3.14
N SER A 55 -10.21 7.40 -2.44
CA SER A 55 -10.23 8.73 -3.04
C SER A 55 -8.87 9.18 -3.59
N LYS A 56 -7.75 8.71 -3.00
CA LYS A 56 -6.39 8.95 -3.52
C LYS A 56 -6.18 8.26 -4.87
N VAL A 57 -6.83 7.13 -5.11
CA VAL A 57 -6.76 6.39 -6.38
C VAL A 57 -7.91 6.78 -7.31
N ARG A 58 -8.65 7.86 -7.02
CA ARG A 58 -9.70 8.41 -7.90
C ARG A 58 -10.80 7.39 -8.23
N VAL A 59 -11.16 6.54 -7.26
CA VAL A 59 -12.25 5.55 -7.38
C VAL A 59 -13.11 5.53 -6.12
N LYS A 60 -14.38 5.12 -6.27
CA LYS A 60 -15.31 4.94 -5.13
C LYS A 60 -15.30 3.51 -4.59
N SER A 61 -15.02 2.55 -5.45
CA SER A 61 -14.94 1.12 -5.11
C SER A 61 -13.71 0.50 -5.74
N LEU A 62 -13.09 -0.47 -5.07
CA LEU A 62 -11.96 -1.22 -5.61
C LEU A 62 -12.31 -1.90 -6.96
N GLN A 63 -13.57 -2.28 -7.17
CA GLN A 63 -14.00 -2.90 -8.44
C GLN A 63 -13.97 -1.95 -9.64
N GLU A 64 -13.91 -0.63 -9.42
CA GLU A 64 -13.72 0.37 -10.48
C GLU A 64 -12.27 0.44 -10.97
N LEU A 65 -11.35 -0.24 -10.29
CA LEU A 65 -9.97 -0.39 -10.75
C LEU A 65 -9.83 -1.41 -11.88
N VAL A 66 -10.82 -2.29 -12.07
CA VAL A 66 -10.84 -3.22 -13.19
C VAL A 66 -11.22 -2.47 -14.47
N TYR A 67 -10.49 -2.73 -15.56
CA TYR A 67 -10.75 -2.14 -16.86
C TYR A 67 -12.19 -2.46 -17.32
N LYS A 68 -12.95 -1.43 -17.73
CA LYS A 68 -14.36 -1.56 -18.18
C LYS A 68 -14.64 -0.99 -19.58
N ASN A 69 -13.64 -0.43 -20.26
CA ASN A 69 -13.85 0.30 -21.51
C ASN A 69 -13.93 -0.63 -22.74
N GLY A 70 -15.05 -1.33 -22.87
CA GLY A 70 -15.49 -1.91 -24.16
C GLY A 70 -14.93 -3.29 -24.54
N GLN A 71 -14.19 -3.98 -23.64
CA GLN A 71 -13.84 -5.39 -23.84
C GLN A 71 -14.69 -6.27 -22.92
N THR A 72 -15.47 -7.15 -23.53
CA THR A 72 -16.17 -8.23 -22.83
C THR A 72 -15.15 -9.26 -22.33
N GLY A 73 -15.20 -9.63 -21.05
CA GLY A 73 -14.40 -10.72 -20.46
C GLY A 73 -13.27 -10.32 -19.52
N ILE A 74 -12.91 -9.04 -19.40
CA ILE A 74 -11.94 -8.59 -18.37
C ILE A 74 -12.67 -8.42 -17.04
N ASN A 75 -12.58 -9.47 -16.21
CA ASN A 75 -13.21 -9.49 -14.89
C ASN A 75 -12.18 -9.44 -13.75
N LYS A 76 -10.89 -9.28 -14.08
CA LYS A 76 -9.78 -9.26 -13.13
C LYS A 76 -8.81 -8.13 -13.45
N ALA A 77 -8.24 -7.52 -12.41
CA ALA A 77 -7.07 -6.68 -12.52
C ALA A 77 -5.95 -7.25 -11.65
N THR A 78 -4.74 -7.30 -12.19
CA THR A 78 -3.55 -7.79 -11.50
C THR A 78 -2.44 -6.77 -11.67
N VAL A 79 -1.82 -6.38 -10.55
CA VAL A 79 -0.60 -5.57 -10.56
C VAL A 79 0.46 -6.38 -9.85
N THR A 80 1.63 -6.52 -10.47
CA THR A 80 2.79 -7.22 -9.92
C THR A 80 4.00 -6.32 -10.00
N ALA A 81 4.74 -6.18 -8.91
CA ALA A 81 5.98 -5.43 -8.85
C ALA A 81 7.10 -6.36 -8.39
N VAL A 82 8.25 -6.22 -9.04
CA VAL A 82 9.48 -6.92 -8.67
C VAL A 82 10.42 -5.91 -8.06
N PHE A 83 10.91 -6.19 -6.85
CA PHE A 83 11.82 -5.33 -6.11
C PHE A 83 13.19 -5.98 -5.98
N ASP A 84 14.25 -5.23 -6.25
CA ASP A 84 15.61 -5.61 -5.87
C ASP A 84 15.77 -5.46 -4.35
N ASN A 85 16.21 -6.53 -3.71
CA ASN A 85 16.44 -6.62 -2.28
C ASN A 85 17.86 -7.10 -1.93
N ARG A 86 18.85 -6.79 -2.79
CA ARG A 86 20.26 -7.15 -2.54
C ARG A 86 20.88 -6.34 -1.41
N LEU A 87 20.46 -5.08 -1.23
CA LEU A 87 20.94 -4.23 -0.14
C LEU A 87 20.23 -4.60 1.18
N LYS A 88 20.84 -5.53 1.94
CA LYS A 88 20.23 -6.16 3.12
C LYS A 88 19.95 -5.20 4.27
N SER A 89 20.70 -4.10 4.38
CA SER A 89 20.44 -3.05 5.37
C SER A 89 19.10 -2.33 5.17
N GLN A 90 18.53 -2.39 3.96
CA GLN A 90 17.23 -1.83 3.62
C GLN A 90 16.20 -2.91 3.29
N SER A 91 16.46 -4.15 3.70
CA SER A 91 15.52 -5.25 3.47
C SER A 91 14.33 -5.13 4.42
N PRO A 92 13.11 -5.44 3.96
CA PRO A 92 11.99 -5.65 4.86
C PRO A 92 12.30 -6.76 5.86
N ILE A 93 11.74 -6.63 7.07
CA ILE A 93 11.93 -7.59 8.16
C ILE A 93 11.38 -8.97 7.75
N GLY A 94 12.22 -10.00 7.84
CA GLY A 94 11.88 -11.39 7.49
C GLY A 94 12.04 -11.74 6.02
N TYR A 95 12.63 -10.84 5.22
CA TYR A 95 12.92 -11.06 3.79
C TYR A 95 14.40 -10.89 3.45
N GLU A 96 15.29 -10.84 4.45
CA GLU A 96 16.72 -10.58 4.32
C GLU A 96 17.42 -11.66 3.48
N ALA A 97 16.96 -12.90 3.55
CA ALA A 97 17.49 -14.02 2.77
C ALA A 97 17.15 -13.94 1.28
N GLN A 98 16.24 -13.06 0.86
CA GLN A 98 15.77 -12.98 -0.52
C GLN A 98 16.42 -11.79 -1.22
N ASP A 99 17.04 -12.04 -2.37
CA ASP A 99 17.64 -10.98 -3.21
C ASP A 99 16.62 -10.25 -4.08
N GLU A 100 15.46 -10.86 -4.28
CA GLU A 100 14.37 -10.29 -5.05
C GLU A 100 13.04 -10.59 -4.34
N ILE A 101 12.15 -9.59 -4.30
CA ILE A 101 10.83 -9.70 -3.69
C ILE A 101 9.79 -9.38 -4.76
N VAL A 102 8.90 -10.33 -5.02
CA VAL A 102 7.78 -10.18 -5.95
C VAL A 102 6.51 -9.95 -5.14
N ILE A 103 5.85 -8.82 -5.35
CA ILE A 103 4.59 -8.50 -4.69
C ILE A 103 3.51 -8.40 -5.76
N SER A 104 2.39 -9.09 -5.57
CA SER A 104 1.25 -9.02 -6.47
C SER A 104 -0.04 -8.72 -5.71
N ARG A 105 -0.89 -7.88 -6.30
CA ARG A 105 -2.26 -7.67 -5.84
C ARG A 105 -3.23 -7.95 -6.97
N GLN A 106 -4.24 -8.76 -6.67
CA GLN A 106 -5.26 -9.15 -7.62
C GLN A 106 -6.65 -8.81 -7.07
N ILE A 107 -7.48 -8.25 -7.95
CA ILE A 107 -8.91 -8.03 -7.71
C ILE A 107 -9.71 -8.70 -8.82
N VAL A 108 -10.83 -9.33 -8.45
CA VAL A 108 -11.79 -9.95 -9.37
C VAL A 108 -13.17 -9.35 -9.09
N ILE A 109 -13.89 -8.94 -10.13
CA ILE A 109 -15.24 -8.40 -10.01
C ILE A 109 -16.16 -9.47 -9.40
N GLY A 110 -16.83 -9.16 -8.30
CA GLY A 110 -17.65 -10.12 -7.54
C GLY A 110 -16.85 -11.23 -6.84
N GLY A 111 -15.52 -11.21 -6.92
CA GLY A 111 -14.63 -12.20 -6.33
C GLY A 111 -13.87 -11.69 -5.11
N LYS A 112 -12.91 -12.51 -4.65
CA LYS A 112 -12.04 -12.17 -3.52
C LYS A 112 -10.80 -11.41 -3.99
N ASN A 113 -10.42 -10.40 -3.22
CA ASN A 113 -9.13 -9.72 -3.38
C ASN A 113 -8.02 -10.60 -2.80
N ARG A 114 -6.91 -10.73 -3.53
CA ARG A 114 -5.75 -11.52 -3.11
C ARG A 114 -4.50 -10.67 -3.11
N HIS A 115 -3.67 -10.89 -2.11
CA HIS A 115 -2.32 -10.32 -2.02
C HIS A 115 -1.35 -11.49 -2.03
N LEU A 116 -0.27 -11.37 -2.79
CA LEU A 116 0.75 -12.39 -2.90
C LEU A 116 2.12 -11.76 -2.66
N ILE A 117 2.95 -12.46 -1.91
CA ILE A 117 4.38 -12.17 -1.78
C ILE A 117 5.12 -13.44 -2.21
N ASN A 118 5.98 -13.33 -3.23
CA ASN A 118 6.73 -14.44 -3.83
C ASN A 118 5.82 -15.63 -4.21
N GLY A 119 4.65 -15.33 -4.78
CA GLY A 119 3.66 -16.33 -5.18
C GLY A 119 2.82 -16.93 -4.03
N THR A 120 3.15 -16.63 -2.77
CA THR A 120 2.39 -17.11 -1.61
C THR A 120 1.27 -16.13 -1.26
N THR A 121 0.04 -16.62 -1.09
CA THR A 121 -1.09 -15.76 -0.70
C THR A 121 -0.95 -15.33 0.76
N VAL A 122 -1.02 -14.03 1.00
CA VAL A 122 -0.88 -13.43 2.34
C VAL A 122 -2.05 -12.50 2.66
N PRO A 123 -2.34 -12.22 3.95
CA PRO A 123 -3.27 -11.17 4.34
C PRO A 123 -2.79 -9.80 3.87
N GLY A 124 -3.72 -8.89 3.54
CA GLY A 124 -3.37 -7.53 3.10
C GLY A 124 -2.55 -6.75 4.13
N GLN A 125 -2.81 -6.99 5.43
CA GLN A 125 -2.01 -6.40 6.52
C GLN A 125 -0.52 -6.74 6.39
N ARG A 126 -0.19 -7.96 5.99
CA ARG A 126 1.22 -8.39 5.84
C ARG A 126 1.95 -7.61 4.76
N VAL A 127 1.28 -7.28 3.66
CA VAL A 127 1.85 -6.42 2.60
C VAL A 127 2.03 -5.00 3.10
N SER A 128 1.04 -4.45 3.81
CA SER A 128 1.15 -3.13 4.43
C SER A 128 2.31 -3.05 5.41
N ASP A 129 2.49 -4.07 6.27
CA ASP A 129 3.58 -4.13 7.24
C ASP A 129 4.94 -4.24 6.56
N LEU A 130 5.04 -4.99 5.44
CA LEU A 130 6.25 -5.08 4.63
C LEU A 130 6.66 -3.70 4.12
N PHE A 131 5.75 -2.97 3.47
CA PHE A 131 6.05 -1.63 2.95
C PHE A 131 6.34 -0.61 4.07
N ARG A 132 5.64 -0.70 5.21
CA ARG A 132 5.95 0.12 6.38
C ARG A 132 7.35 -0.13 6.94
N SER A 133 7.83 -1.38 6.92
CA SER A 133 9.18 -1.72 7.42
C SER A 133 10.31 -1.08 6.61
N VAL A 134 10.05 -0.76 5.34
CA VAL A 134 10.96 -0.02 4.45
C VAL A 134 10.59 1.46 4.33
N GLN A 135 9.81 1.98 5.28
CA GLN A 135 9.36 3.39 5.34
C GLN A 135 8.53 3.85 4.13
N LEU A 136 7.87 2.91 3.44
CA LEU A 136 6.96 3.22 2.35
C LEU A 136 5.51 3.08 2.85
N ASN A 137 4.83 4.20 3.11
CA ASN A 137 3.46 4.18 3.63
C ASN A 137 2.49 4.92 2.70
N VAL A 138 1.79 4.19 1.82
CA VAL A 138 0.81 4.79 0.90
C VAL A 138 -0.41 5.41 1.58
N ASN A 139 -0.69 5.01 2.81
CA ASN A 139 -1.79 5.57 3.57
C ASN A 139 -1.39 6.93 4.17
N ASN A 140 -0.10 7.20 4.35
CA ASN A 140 0.37 8.53 4.70
C ASN A 140 0.02 9.55 3.58
N PRO A 141 -0.60 10.70 3.91
CA PRO A 141 -0.99 11.70 2.92
C PRO A 141 0.20 12.45 2.26
N HIS A 142 1.39 12.37 2.84
CA HIS A 142 2.61 13.04 2.42
C HIS A 142 3.54 12.13 1.60
N PHE A 143 3.35 10.81 1.66
CA PHE A 143 4.06 9.88 0.78
C PHE A 143 3.69 10.07 -0.70
N LEU A 144 2.40 10.29 -0.96
CA LEU A 144 1.89 10.54 -2.31
C LEU A 144 1.50 12.01 -2.46
N ILE A 145 2.38 12.81 -3.05
CA ILE A 145 2.12 14.21 -3.35
C ILE A 145 1.41 14.29 -4.70
N MET A 146 0.08 14.36 -4.67
CA MET A 146 -0.72 14.61 -5.84
C MET A 146 -0.90 16.11 -6.10
N GLN A 147 -1.39 16.45 -7.29
CA GLN A 147 -1.78 17.81 -7.61
C GLN A 147 -2.78 18.35 -6.58
N GLY A 148 -2.52 19.55 -6.05
CA GLY A 148 -3.32 20.17 -4.99
C GLY A 148 -2.90 19.79 -3.57
N THR A 149 -2.01 18.80 -3.37
CA THR A 149 -1.45 18.48 -2.05
C THR A 149 -0.61 19.64 -1.49
N ILE A 150 0.05 20.43 -2.35
CA ILE A 150 0.87 21.57 -1.89
C ILE A 150 0.08 22.62 -1.09
N ASN A 151 -1.17 22.90 -1.49
CA ASN A 151 -2.05 23.83 -0.77
C ASN A 151 -2.47 23.27 0.59
N LYS A 152 -2.52 21.93 0.73
CA LYS A 152 -2.74 21.30 2.03
C LYS A 152 -1.52 21.46 2.91
N VAL A 153 -0.31 21.24 2.37
CA VAL A 153 0.96 21.37 3.10
C VAL A 153 1.12 22.76 3.69
N THR A 154 0.80 23.81 2.93
CA THR A 154 0.87 25.19 3.40
C THR A 154 -0.12 25.51 4.53
N GLY A 155 -1.19 24.72 4.69
CA GLY A 155 -2.22 24.92 5.71
C GLY A 155 -2.24 23.87 6.83
N MET A 156 -1.18 23.06 6.96
CA MET A 156 -1.15 21.96 7.93
C MET A 156 -1.17 22.47 9.37
N LYS A 157 -1.96 21.78 10.20
CA LYS A 157 -1.97 22.02 11.65
C LYS A 157 -0.70 21.45 12.28
N PRO A 158 -0.23 21.97 13.43
CA PRO A 158 0.96 21.46 14.11
C PRO A 158 0.97 19.94 14.35
N LYS A 159 -0.21 19.34 14.62
CA LYS A 159 -0.36 17.89 14.80
C LYS A 159 -0.09 17.08 13.53
N GLU A 160 -0.47 17.62 12.37
CA GLU A 160 -0.23 16.98 11.06
C GLU A 160 1.26 17.05 10.69
N ILE A 161 1.89 18.20 10.98
CA ILE A 161 3.34 18.38 10.82
C ILE A 161 4.11 17.41 11.73
N LEU A 162 3.68 17.25 12.99
CA LEU A 162 4.29 16.28 13.90
C LEU A 162 4.20 14.85 13.34
N GLY A 163 3.04 14.45 12.82
CA GLY A 163 2.88 13.13 12.19
C GLY A 163 3.80 12.92 10.97
N MET A 164 4.09 13.98 10.20
CA MET A 164 5.09 13.91 9.12
C MET A 164 6.49 13.61 9.65
N VAL A 165 6.89 14.30 10.72
CA VAL A 165 8.21 14.15 11.33
C VAL A 165 8.36 12.78 11.97
N GLU A 166 7.35 12.31 12.69
CA GLU A 166 7.34 10.96 13.30
C GLU A 166 7.50 9.85 12.26
N GLU A 167 6.89 10.01 11.08
CA GLU A 167 7.08 9.05 9.98
C GLU A 167 8.47 9.14 9.36
N ALA A 168 9.00 10.35 9.12
CA ALA A 168 10.35 10.54 8.61
C ALA A 168 11.42 9.98 9.56
N CYS A 169 11.18 10.07 10.86
CA CYS A 169 12.04 9.47 11.89
C CYS A 169 11.79 7.96 12.09
N GLY A 170 10.77 7.38 11.46
CA GLY A 170 10.41 5.96 11.58
C GLY A 170 9.82 5.56 12.94
N THR A 171 9.39 6.53 13.77
CA THR A 171 8.81 6.26 15.09
C THR A 171 7.32 5.93 15.04
N SER A 172 6.64 6.22 13.92
CA SER A 172 5.21 5.98 13.74
C SER A 172 4.79 4.53 13.97
N MET A 173 5.55 3.55 13.45
CA MET A 173 5.25 2.13 13.65
C MET A 173 5.34 1.71 15.13
N PHE A 174 6.27 2.32 15.89
CA PHE A 174 6.42 2.02 17.31
C PHE A 174 5.27 2.58 18.13
N GLU A 175 4.83 3.81 17.84
CA GLU A 175 3.67 4.41 18.50
C GLU A 175 2.38 3.67 18.16
N ASP A 176 2.18 3.23 16.92
CA ASP A 176 1.03 2.41 16.52
C ASP A 176 0.97 1.10 17.33
N LYS A 177 2.08 0.36 17.39
CA LYS A 177 2.16 -0.90 18.17
C LYS A 177 1.96 -0.68 19.66
N LYS A 178 2.48 0.42 20.20
CA LYS A 178 2.28 0.80 21.60
C LYS A 178 0.81 1.10 21.89
N CYS A 179 0.12 1.81 20.99
CA CYS A 179 -1.31 2.07 21.11
C CYS A 179 -2.13 0.77 21.06
N GLU A 180 -1.85 -0.12 20.10
CA GLU A 180 -2.51 -1.43 20.00
C GLU A 180 -2.31 -2.29 21.27
N ALA A 181 -1.09 -2.27 21.83
CA ALA A 181 -0.78 -2.98 23.07
C ALA A 181 -1.57 -2.41 24.26
N ILE A 182 -1.64 -1.08 24.39
CA ILE A 182 -2.40 -0.40 25.45
C ILE A 182 -3.90 -0.71 25.32
N ASP A 183 -4.46 -0.68 24.11
CA ASP A 183 -5.87 -1.00 23.90
C ASP A 183 -6.18 -2.47 24.19
N THR A 184 -5.23 -3.37 23.88
CA THR A 184 -5.35 -4.79 24.25
C THR A 184 -5.35 -4.98 25.76
N LEU A 185 -4.49 -4.26 26.49
CA LEU A 185 -4.47 -4.26 27.95
C LEU A 185 -5.81 -3.77 28.52
N ARG A 186 -6.31 -2.62 28.05
CA ARG A 186 -7.61 -2.08 28.48
C ARG A 186 -8.76 -3.06 28.29
N LYS A 187 -8.80 -3.76 27.15
CA LYS A 187 -9.82 -4.79 26.89
C LYS A 187 -9.72 -5.96 27.86
N LYS A 188 -8.50 -6.40 28.20
CA LYS A 188 -8.28 -7.46 29.18
C LYS A 188 -8.68 -7.03 30.59
N ASP A 189 -8.32 -5.81 30.99
CA ASP A 189 -8.68 -5.25 32.30
C ASP A 189 -10.20 -5.13 32.47
N ASN A 190 -10.91 -4.67 31.44
CA ASN A 190 -12.37 -4.62 31.46
C ASN A 190 -12.98 -6.02 31.62
N LYS A 191 -12.44 -7.02 30.91
CA LYS A 191 -12.91 -8.40 31.02
C LYS A 191 -12.66 -9.00 32.40
N ILE A 192 -11.55 -8.64 33.06
CA ILE A 192 -11.27 -9.03 34.45
C ILE A 192 -12.28 -8.37 35.40
N ARG A 193 -12.60 -7.09 35.19
CA ARG A 193 -13.62 -6.38 35.99
C ARG A 193 -14.99 -7.05 35.89
N GLU A 194 -15.45 -7.34 34.67
CA GLU A 194 -16.72 -8.05 34.45
C GLU A 194 -16.76 -9.41 35.16
N ILE A 195 -15.68 -10.19 35.08
CA ILE A 195 -15.59 -11.49 35.78
C ILE A 195 -15.66 -11.33 37.30
N ASN A 196 -14.98 -10.31 37.85
CA ASN A 196 -14.99 -10.05 39.29
C ASN A 196 -16.37 -9.59 39.79
N GLU A 197 -17.09 -8.79 39.01
CA GLU A 197 -18.46 -8.38 39.32
C GLU A 197 -19.41 -9.58 39.37
N VAL A 198 -19.31 -10.50 38.41
CA VAL A 198 -20.09 -11.74 38.37
C VAL A 198 -19.75 -12.67 39.54
N ARG A 199 -18.48 -12.75 39.95
CA ARG A 199 -18.03 -13.60 41.05
C ARG A 199 -18.41 -13.04 42.44
N SER A 200 -18.70 -11.74 42.52
CA SER A 200 -19.14 -11.07 43.75
C SER A 200 -20.65 -11.12 44.00
N HIS A 201 -21.42 -11.69 43.06
CA HIS A 201 -22.83 -12.06 43.21
C HIS A 201 -22.95 -13.58 43.40
#